data_AF-A0A8W7PUF5-F1
#
_entry.id   AF-A0A8W7PUF5-F1
#
_cell.length_a   1.000
_cell.length_b   1.000
_cell.length_c   1.000
_cell.angle_alpha   90.00
_cell.angle_beta   90.00
_cell.angle_gamma   90.00
#
_symmetry.space_group_name_H-M   'P 1'
#
loop_
_entity.id
_entity.type
_entity.pdbx_description
1 polymer ?
#
loop_
_entity_poly.entity_id
_entity_poly.type
_entity_poly.pdbx_seq_one_letter_code
_entity_poly.pdbx_strand_id
1 'polypeptide(L)'
;LVEPGQALAAGQIYNSNRYWLVSELMWLGCEVTDLGIVPDSLSRTREILQDAAGLADVIMTCGGVSVGEEDHVKAAVEAEGSLDLWKIAIKPGKPLACGRVGQAGFIGLPGNPVSGFVTYQVLVKPYLQRCAGLLADDVAAPALYPAGFAWDKPDARREEFLRVKLVLQDGQWQLQRYPNQGSGVLTSCAWADGLVRLAAGQQQQRLLAELDAEPGDLLLDVARLADVPLHWRCGQGTCGTCKVRISHAGPAQAVRPGRKERNVLLRAGLITQAEVAAESWPDVSSAWRLACHLEVGTEDWSVLCPQD
;
A
#
# COMPACT_ATOMS: atom_id res chain seq x y z
N LEU A 1 -26.62 17.73 -0.70
CA LEU A 1 -26.74 16.25 -0.71
C LEU A 1 -28.18 15.87 -0.37
N VAL A 2 -28.68 14.72 -0.85
CA VAL A 2 -29.99 14.17 -0.43
C VAL A 2 -29.86 12.70 -0.05
N GLU A 3 -30.83 12.17 0.69
CA GLU A 3 -30.82 10.76 1.09
C GLU A 3 -31.39 9.85 0.00
N PRO A 4 -30.84 8.63 -0.19
CA PRO A 4 -31.41 7.62 -1.06
C PRO A 4 -32.91 7.42 -0.79
N GLY A 5 -33.70 7.36 -1.88
CA GLY A 5 -35.16 7.25 -1.81
C GLY A 5 -35.91 8.58 -1.93
N GLN A 6 -35.22 9.72 -1.81
CA GLN A 6 -35.79 11.05 -2.07
C GLN A 6 -35.59 11.47 -3.53
N ALA A 7 -36.50 12.26 -4.09
CA ALA A 7 -36.33 12.77 -5.45
C ALA A 7 -35.16 13.76 -5.52
N LEU A 8 -34.33 13.65 -6.55
CA LEU A 8 -33.22 14.58 -6.81
C LEU A 8 -33.74 15.88 -7.44
N ALA A 9 -33.40 17.03 -6.85
CA ALA A 9 -33.48 18.30 -7.55
C ALA A 9 -32.22 18.55 -8.42
N ALA A 10 -32.27 19.58 -9.27
CA ALA A 10 -31.15 19.95 -10.12
C ALA A 10 -29.88 20.22 -9.29
N GLY A 11 -28.74 19.64 -9.73
CA GLY A 11 -27.45 19.79 -9.06
C GLY A 11 -27.27 18.96 -7.79
N GLN A 12 -28.30 18.22 -7.33
CA GLN A 12 -28.17 17.34 -6.17
C GLN A 12 -27.63 15.97 -6.56
N ILE A 13 -26.93 15.36 -5.61
CA ILE A 13 -26.50 13.97 -5.65
C ILE A 13 -26.85 13.30 -4.33
N TYR A 14 -27.04 11.97 -4.37
CA TYR A 14 -27.28 11.18 -3.17
C TYR A 14 -26.02 11.10 -2.30
N ASN A 15 -26.24 11.11 -0.98
CA ASN A 15 -25.18 10.82 -0.01
C ASN A 15 -24.80 9.33 -0.12
N SER A 16 -23.62 9.05 -0.66
CA SER A 16 -23.07 7.70 -0.74
C SER A 16 -22.00 7.43 0.32
N ASN A 17 -21.32 8.48 0.80
CA ASN A 17 -20.16 8.31 1.67
C ASN A 17 -20.53 7.84 3.07
N ARG A 18 -21.63 8.39 3.61
CA ARG A 18 -22.14 8.03 4.92
C ARG A 18 -22.34 6.51 5.06
N TYR A 19 -22.92 5.87 4.06
CA TYR A 19 -23.30 4.46 4.14
C TYR A 19 -22.10 3.51 4.18
N TRP A 20 -21.08 3.72 3.34
CA TRP A 20 -19.88 2.88 3.42
C TRP A 20 -19.05 3.22 4.66
N LEU A 21 -18.95 4.49 5.04
CA LEU A 21 -18.13 4.90 6.17
C LEU A 21 -18.66 4.38 7.50
N VAL A 22 -19.95 4.57 7.78
CA VAL A 22 -20.59 4.05 9.00
C VAL A 22 -20.43 2.54 9.07
N SER A 23 -20.65 1.83 7.94
CA SER A 23 -20.48 0.39 7.88
C SER A 23 -19.03 -0.04 8.20
N GLU A 24 -18.03 0.57 7.57
CA GLU A 24 -16.62 0.25 7.82
C GLU A 24 -16.20 0.54 9.27
N LEU A 25 -16.67 1.66 9.86
CA LEU A 25 -16.41 2.00 11.27
C LEU A 25 -17.01 0.98 12.22
N MET A 26 -18.27 0.57 12.00
CA MET A 26 -18.91 -0.48 12.80
C MET A 26 -18.20 -1.82 12.65
N TRP A 27 -17.77 -2.19 11.44
CA TRP A 27 -16.99 -3.40 11.19
C TRP A 27 -15.62 -3.36 11.87
N LEU A 28 -15.03 -2.17 12.04
CA LEU A 28 -13.79 -1.98 12.81
C LEU A 28 -14.03 -2.09 14.33
N GLY A 29 -15.28 -2.14 14.79
CA GLY A 29 -15.65 -2.21 16.19
C GLY A 29 -15.85 -0.85 16.87
N CYS A 30 -15.94 0.24 16.11
CA CYS A 30 -16.24 1.57 16.66
C CYS A 30 -17.72 1.69 17.03
N GLU A 31 -18.01 2.42 18.11
CA GLU A 31 -19.34 2.95 18.37
C GLU A 31 -19.56 4.20 17.52
N VAL A 32 -20.64 4.24 16.73
CA VAL A 32 -20.87 5.29 15.74
C VAL A 32 -22.14 6.07 16.05
N THR A 33 -21.99 7.35 16.36
CA THR A 33 -23.08 8.33 16.42
C THR A 33 -23.23 9.02 15.06
N ASP A 34 -24.19 8.59 14.25
CA ASP A 34 -24.46 9.21 12.93
C ASP A 34 -25.26 10.51 13.08
N LEU A 35 -24.62 11.64 12.79
CA LEU A 35 -25.20 12.99 12.83
C LEU A 35 -25.82 13.43 11.49
N GLY A 36 -25.80 12.56 10.47
CA GLY A 36 -26.46 12.79 9.19
C GLY A 36 -25.82 13.88 8.33
N ILE A 37 -26.64 14.54 7.50
CA ILE A 37 -26.20 15.64 6.63
C ILE A 37 -26.25 16.94 7.43
N VAL A 38 -25.10 17.59 7.58
CA VAL A 38 -24.98 18.92 8.17
C VAL A 38 -25.35 19.99 7.14
N PRO A 39 -26.22 20.96 7.47
CA PRO A 39 -26.53 22.08 6.58
C PRO A 39 -25.30 22.94 6.29
N ASP A 40 -25.22 23.52 5.09
CA ASP A 40 -24.15 24.44 4.68
C ASP A 40 -24.28 25.79 5.42
N SER A 41 -23.89 25.79 6.70
CA SER A 41 -23.96 26.94 7.60
C SER A 41 -22.86 26.85 8.64
N LEU A 42 -22.03 27.90 8.73
CA LEU A 42 -20.93 27.95 9.69
C LEU A 42 -21.41 27.81 11.14
N SER A 43 -22.46 28.52 11.54
CA SER A 43 -22.96 28.47 12.92
C SER A 43 -23.47 27.07 13.28
N ARG A 44 -24.27 26.46 12.40
CA ARG A 44 -24.76 25.09 12.62
C ARG A 44 -23.63 24.06 12.62
N THR A 45 -22.64 24.22 11.74
CA THR A 45 -21.47 23.33 11.72
C THR A 45 -20.70 23.42 13.02
N ARG A 46 -20.51 24.62 13.59
CA ARG A 46 -19.82 24.81 14.88
C ARG A 46 -20.59 24.14 16.03
N GLU A 47 -21.89 24.39 16.13
CA GLU A 47 -22.75 23.78 17.15
C GLU A 47 -22.66 22.25 17.11
N ILE A 48 -22.81 21.66 15.92
CA ILE A 48 -22.74 20.20 15.75
C ILE A 48 -21.36 19.64 16.09
N LEU A 49 -20.27 20.34 15.72
CA LEU A 49 -18.91 19.93 16.06
C LEU A 49 -18.66 19.98 17.58
N GLN A 50 -19.16 21.01 18.27
CA GLN A 50 -19.06 21.12 19.73
C GLN A 50 -19.83 19.99 20.42
N ASP A 51 -21.06 19.73 19.99
CA ASP A 51 -21.88 18.65 20.54
C ASP A 51 -21.21 17.28 20.29
N ALA A 52 -20.72 17.04 19.07
CA ALA A 52 -20.02 15.81 18.71
C ALA A 52 -18.74 15.60 19.54
N ALA A 53 -17.99 16.67 19.84
CA ALA A 53 -16.78 16.59 20.66
C ALA A 53 -17.06 16.20 22.12
N GLY A 54 -18.29 16.41 22.61
CA GLY A 54 -18.73 15.95 23.92
C GLY A 54 -19.19 14.49 23.94
N LEU A 55 -19.40 13.88 22.77
CA LEU A 55 -20.01 12.55 22.63
C LEU A 55 -19.05 11.48 22.07
N ALA A 56 -17.96 11.87 21.42
CA ALA A 56 -17.08 10.95 20.71
C ALA A 56 -15.59 11.31 20.86
N ASP A 57 -14.74 10.29 20.78
CA ASP A 57 -13.28 10.46 20.78
C ASP A 57 -12.75 10.99 19.43
N VAL A 58 -13.45 10.68 18.34
CA VAL A 58 -13.09 11.08 16.97
C VAL A 58 -14.32 11.53 16.22
N ILE A 59 -14.26 12.72 15.63
CA ILE A 59 -15.26 13.29 14.74
C ILE A 59 -14.77 13.10 13.31
N MET A 60 -15.64 12.56 12.45
CA MET A 60 -15.34 12.36 11.03
C MET A 60 -16.33 13.09 10.13
N THR A 61 -15.82 13.78 9.12
CA THR A 61 -16.64 14.38 8.05
C THR A 61 -16.25 13.81 6.69
N CYS A 62 -17.19 13.83 5.74
CA CYS A 62 -16.98 13.41 4.36
C CYS A 62 -17.40 14.54 3.42
N GLY A 63 -16.43 15.21 2.79
CA GLY A 63 -16.69 16.44 2.02
C GLY A 63 -16.67 17.70 2.89
N GLY A 64 -16.76 18.86 2.25
CA GLY A 64 -16.74 20.15 2.94
C GLY A 64 -15.42 20.53 3.62
N VAL A 65 -14.29 19.88 3.23
CA VAL A 65 -12.92 20.20 3.70
C VAL A 65 -11.97 20.54 2.53
N SER A 66 -12.51 21.10 1.45
CA SER A 66 -11.77 21.40 0.21
C SER A 66 -11.45 22.90 0.08
N VAL A 67 -10.75 23.28 -0.99
CA VAL A 67 -10.36 24.67 -1.29
C VAL A 67 -11.51 25.55 -1.84
N GLY A 68 -12.77 25.19 -1.59
CA GLY A 68 -13.94 25.94 -2.07
C GLY A 68 -14.25 27.15 -1.19
N GLU A 69 -14.88 28.18 -1.74
CA GLU A 69 -15.24 29.41 -1.00
C GLU A 69 -16.34 29.18 0.07
N GLU A 70 -17.07 28.05 0.00
CA GLU A 70 -18.15 27.67 0.93
C GLU A 70 -17.73 26.60 1.96
N ASP A 71 -16.43 26.44 2.21
CA ASP A 71 -15.90 25.37 3.06
C ASP A 71 -16.04 25.69 4.56
N HIS A 72 -17.29 25.70 5.05
CA HIS A 72 -17.62 26.05 6.43
C HIS A 72 -17.00 25.11 7.47
N VAL A 73 -16.71 23.86 7.13
CA VAL A 73 -16.10 22.89 8.07
C VAL A 73 -14.70 23.35 8.47
N LYS A 74 -13.90 23.85 7.52
CA LYS A 74 -12.56 24.37 7.82
C LYS A 74 -12.63 25.46 8.89
N ALA A 75 -13.42 26.50 8.62
CA ALA A 75 -13.58 27.64 9.52
C ALA A 75 -14.21 27.23 10.86
N ALA A 76 -15.12 26.26 10.86
CA ALA A 76 -15.73 25.74 12.08
C ALA A 76 -14.70 25.00 12.95
N VAL A 77 -13.92 24.09 12.38
CA VAL A 77 -12.92 23.33 13.14
C VAL A 77 -11.81 24.24 13.66
N GLU A 78 -11.33 25.19 12.85
CA GLU A 78 -10.33 26.19 13.30
C GLU A 78 -10.87 27.08 14.44
N ALA A 79 -12.19 27.31 14.50
CA ALA A 79 -12.80 28.10 15.55
C ALA A 79 -13.05 27.30 16.85
N GLU A 80 -13.24 25.99 16.75
CA GLU A 80 -13.53 25.09 17.88
C GLU A 80 -12.32 24.24 18.32
N GLY A 81 -11.18 24.39 17.65
CA GLY A 81 -9.97 23.64 17.95
C GLY A 81 -8.83 23.95 16.98
N SER A 82 -8.26 22.92 16.36
CA SER A 82 -7.11 23.05 15.46
C SER A 82 -7.28 22.19 14.23
N LEU A 83 -6.75 22.65 13.10
CA LEU A 83 -6.85 21.95 11.83
C LEU A 83 -5.53 22.01 11.05
N ASP A 84 -5.09 20.83 10.62
CA ASP A 84 -4.00 20.63 9.69
C ASP A 84 -4.55 20.12 8.36
N LEU A 85 -4.21 20.81 7.27
CA LEU A 85 -4.63 20.45 5.92
C LEU A 85 -3.46 19.84 5.15
N TRP A 86 -3.51 18.53 4.97
CA TRP A 86 -2.45 17.76 4.33
C TRP A 86 -2.74 17.55 2.85
N LYS A 87 -1.68 17.62 2.04
CA LYS A 87 -1.68 17.22 0.63
C LYS A 87 -0.87 15.94 0.50
N ILE A 88 -1.54 14.82 0.67
CA ILE A 88 -0.92 13.51 0.69
C ILE A 88 -0.62 13.08 -0.75
N ALA A 89 0.58 12.54 -0.95
CA ALA A 89 1.04 12.04 -2.23
C ALA A 89 0.45 10.66 -2.58
N ILE A 90 -0.88 10.52 -2.48
CA ILE A 90 -1.61 9.31 -2.85
C ILE A 90 -2.65 9.57 -3.95
N LYS A 91 -3.05 8.52 -4.65
CA LYS A 91 -4.07 8.54 -5.69
C LYS A 91 -4.92 7.27 -5.63
N PRO A 92 -6.26 7.39 -5.51
CA PRO A 92 -7.01 8.61 -5.18
C PRO A 92 -6.78 9.05 -3.72
N GLY A 93 -7.22 10.26 -3.33
CA GLY A 93 -7.14 10.72 -1.93
C GLY A 93 -6.07 11.80 -1.60
N LYS A 94 -5.95 12.85 -2.42
CA LYS A 94 -4.94 13.91 -2.20
C LYS A 94 -5.16 14.74 -0.91
N PRO A 95 -6.33 15.36 -0.66
CA PRO A 95 -6.52 16.15 0.55
C PRO A 95 -6.87 15.24 1.73
N LEU A 96 -6.30 15.52 2.89
CA LEU A 96 -6.78 15.03 4.18
C LEU A 96 -6.79 16.21 5.13
N ALA A 97 -7.91 16.41 5.81
CA ALA A 97 -7.99 17.35 6.92
C ALA A 97 -7.90 16.54 8.21
N CYS A 98 -6.99 16.90 9.11
CA CYS A 98 -6.88 16.27 10.42
C CYS A 98 -6.67 17.32 11.49
N GLY A 99 -7.10 17.06 12.72
CA GLY A 99 -7.03 18.08 13.75
C GLY A 99 -7.70 17.67 15.03
N ARG A 100 -8.23 18.65 15.77
CA ARG A 100 -8.99 18.45 16.99
C ARG A 100 -10.15 19.44 17.07
N VAL A 101 -11.22 19.02 17.72
CA VAL A 101 -12.31 19.87 18.20
C VAL A 101 -12.47 19.56 19.68
N GLY A 102 -12.23 20.54 20.56
CA GLY A 102 -12.12 20.27 22.00
C GLY A 102 -11.10 19.16 22.29
N GLN A 103 -11.57 18.04 22.87
CA GLN A 103 -10.73 16.85 23.14
C GLN A 103 -10.86 15.73 22.09
N ALA A 104 -11.79 15.84 21.15
CA ALA A 104 -11.97 14.85 20.11
C ALA A 104 -10.96 15.06 18.98
N GLY A 105 -10.43 13.97 18.43
CA GLY A 105 -9.72 14.01 17.15
C GLY A 105 -10.68 14.39 16.03
N PHE A 106 -10.22 15.15 15.04
CA PHE A 106 -11.00 15.51 13.86
C PHE A 106 -10.36 14.92 12.60
N ILE A 107 -11.18 14.32 11.73
CA ILE A 107 -10.75 13.82 10.42
C ILE A 107 -11.78 14.22 9.35
N GLY A 108 -11.35 15.05 8.39
CA GLY A 108 -12.11 15.38 7.20
C GLY A 108 -11.65 14.58 5.99
N LEU A 109 -12.49 13.65 5.56
CA LEU A 109 -12.28 12.82 4.36
C LEU A 109 -12.66 13.57 3.07
N PRO A 110 -12.00 13.25 1.94
CA PRO A 110 -12.43 13.73 0.63
C PRO A 110 -13.90 13.43 0.33
N GLY A 111 -14.61 14.41 -0.25
CA GLY A 111 -16.00 14.20 -0.67
C GLY A 111 -16.17 13.24 -1.86
N ASN A 112 -15.11 13.01 -2.63
CA ASN A 112 -15.16 12.08 -3.75
C ASN A 112 -15.14 10.61 -3.23
N PRO A 113 -16.12 9.76 -3.56
CA PRO A 113 -16.34 8.51 -2.82
C PRO A 113 -15.15 7.54 -2.76
N VAL A 114 -14.48 7.24 -3.87
CA VAL A 114 -13.32 6.34 -3.83
C VAL A 114 -12.13 7.03 -3.15
N SER A 115 -11.98 8.35 -3.31
CA SER A 115 -10.94 9.08 -2.57
C SER A 115 -11.16 8.96 -1.07
N GLY A 116 -12.38 9.19 -0.59
CA GLY A 116 -12.73 9.01 0.83
C GLY A 116 -12.48 7.59 1.31
N PHE A 117 -12.92 6.58 0.54
CA PHE A 117 -12.72 5.16 0.87
C PHE A 117 -11.24 4.76 0.94
N VAL A 118 -10.43 5.13 -0.05
CA VAL A 118 -8.99 4.83 -0.06
C VAL A 118 -8.27 5.56 1.08
N THR A 119 -8.57 6.85 1.29
CA THR A 119 -8.03 7.61 2.42
C THR A 119 -8.41 6.97 3.75
N TYR A 120 -9.65 6.49 3.90
CA TYR A 120 -10.07 5.74 5.08
C TYR A 120 -9.21 4.48 5.27
N GLN A 121 -9.12 3.61 4.26
CA GLN A 121 -8.42 2.33 4.40
C GLN A 121 -6.92 2.48 4.68
N VAL A 122 -6.26 3.46 4.04
CA VAL A 122 -4.80 3.61 4.09
C VAL A 122 -4.33 4.44 5.28
N LEU A 123 -5.16 5.36 5.78
CA LEU A 123 -4.73 6.34 6.79
C LEU A 123 -5.62 6.34 8.03
N VAL A 124 -6.93 6.39 7.87
CA VAL A 124 -7.84 6.51 9.01
C VAL A 124 -8.01 5.21 9.77
N LYS A 125 -8.18 4.09 9.07
CA LYS A 125 -8.31 2.77 9.70
C LYS A 125 -7.08 2.43 10.56
N PRO A 126 -5.83 2.58 10.08
CA PRO A 126 -4.65 2.41 10.94
C PRO A 126 -4.61 3.37 12.13
N TYR A 127 -5.04 4.62 11.95
CA TYR A 127 -5.15 5.59 13.05
C TYR A 127 -6.14 5.12 14.13
N LEU A 128 -7.34 4.70 13.73
CA LEU A 128 -8.37 4.21 14.64
C LEU A 128 -7.94 2.92 15.35
N GLN A 129 -7.30 1.99 14.63
CA GLN A 129 -6.71 0.79 15.22
C GLN A 129 -5.68 1.16 16.30
N ARG A 130 -4.84 2.17 16.02
CA ARG A 130 -3.87 2.65 17.00
C ARG A 130 -4.53 3.29 18.22
N CYS A 131 -5.61 4.07 18.02
CA CYS A 131 -6.41 4.62 19.11
C CYS A 131 -7.06 3.53 19.97
N ALA A 132 -7.48 2.41 19.36
CA ALA A 132 -8.01 1.23 20.04
C ALA A 132 -6.92 0.38 20.73
N GLY A 133 -5.65 0.80 20.66
CA GLY A 133 -4.53 0.14 21.34
C GLY A 133 -3.81 -0.93 20.53
N LEU A 134 -4.16 -1.15 19.26
CA LEU A 134 -3.45 -2.09 18.40
C LEU A 134 -2.00 -1.62 18.17
N LEU A 135 -1.08 -2.57 18.22
CA LEU A 135 0.32 -2.41 17.86
C LEU A 135 0.54 -2.74 16.39
N ALA A 136 1.68 -2.31 15.82
CA ALA A 136 2.00 -2.59 14.42
C ALA A 136 2.05 -4.10 14.13
N ASP A 137 2.51 -4.89 15.09
CA ASP A 137 2.62 -6.36 14.98
C ASP A 137 1.26 -7.06 15.00
N ASP A 138 0.20 -6.40 15.48
CA ASP A 138 -1.17 -6.92 15.46
C ASP A 138 -1.81 -6.82 14.05
N VAL A 139 -1.19 -6.06 13.14
CA VAL A 139 -1.71 -5.84 11.79
C VAL A 139 -0.94 -6.72 10.80
N ALA A 140 -1.66 -7.65 10.17
CA ALA A 140 -1.09 -8.53 9.16
C ALA A 140 -0.42 -7.73 8.02
N ALA A 141 0.79 -8.16 7.66
CA ALA A 141 1.51 -7.58 6.53
C ALA A 141 0.70 -7.76 5.22
N PRO A 142 0.78 -6.81 4.27
CA PRO A 142 0.14 -6.97 2.98
C PRO A 142 0.62 -8.24 2.26
N ALA A 143 -0.32 -9.03 1.76
CA ALA A 143 0.01 -10.17 0.91
C ALA A 143 0.50 -9.71 -0.47
N LEU A 144 1.49 -10.41 -1.02
CA LEU A 144 2.03 -10.15 -2.35
C LEU A 144 1.46 -11.16 -3.34
N TYR A 145 0.89 -10.65 -4.44
CA TYR A 145 0.33 -11.47 -5.52
C TYR A 145 0.84 -10.97 -6.89
N PRO A 146 1.02 -11.87 -7.87
CA PRO A 146 1.32 -11.49 -9.24
C PRO A 146 0.28 -10.52 -9.81
N ALA A 147 0.73 -9.49 -10.52
CA ALA A 147 -0.17 -8.58 -11.24
C ALA A 147 -0.56 -9.18 -12.60
N GLY A 148 -1.81 -9.60 -12.75
CA GLY A 148 -2.38 -10.12 -14.00
C GLY A 148 -2.79 -9.02 -14.99
N PHE A 149 -2.21 -7.82 -14.89
CA PHE A 149 -2.54 -6.67 -15.72
C PHE A 149 -1.33 -5.74 -15.91
N ALA A 150 -1.31 -5.01 -17.02
CA ALA A 150 -0.35 -3.93 -17.26
C ALA A 150 -0.79 -2.59 -16.64
N TRP A 151 0.19 -1.78 -16.22
CA TRP A 151 -0.01 -0.42 -15.71
C TRP A 151 1.01 0.56 -16.31
N ASP A 152 0.73 0.99 -17.53
CA ASP A 152 1.70 1.70 -18.37
C ASP A 152 1.83 3.20 -18.09
N LYS A 153 0.88 3.76 -17.33
CA LYS A 153 0.83 5.20 -17.01
C LYS A 153 0.78 5.44 -15.50
N PRO A 154 1.80 4.98 -14.75
CA PRO A 154 1.85 5.22 -13.32
C PRO A 154 1.95 6.72 -13.03
N ASP A 155 1.38 7.16 -11.92
CA ASP A 155 1.60 8.52 -11.45
C ASP A 155 3.04 8.67 -10.95
N ALA A 156 3.82 9.54 -11.57
CA ALA A 156 5.24 9.72 -11.26
C ALA A 156 5.49 10.33 -9.85
N ARG A 157 4.49 10.92 -9.21
CA ARG A 157 4.65 11.68 -7.97
C ARG A 157 3.82 11.16 -6.80
N ARG A 158 2.85 10.29 -7.07
CA ARG A 158 1.90 9.82 -6.07
C ARG A 158 1.87 8.30 -6.05
N GLU A 159 1.82 7.73 -4.86
CA GLU A 159 1.50 6.33 -4.69
C GLU A 159 0.06 6.07 -5.17
N GLU A 160 -0.13 5.01 -5.94
CA GLU A 160 -1.45 4.65 -6.47
C GLU A 160 -2.03 3.46 -5.72
N PHE A 161 -3.28 3.59 -5.32
CA PHE A 161 -4.06 2.53 -4.69
C PHE A 161 -5.13 2.08 -5.67
N LEU A 162 -4.82 1.04 -6.44
CA LEU A 162 -5.73 0.52 -7.46
C LEU A 162 -6.67 -0.52 -6.84
N ARG A 163 -7.94 -0.45 -7.22
CA ARG A 163 -8.94 -1.45 -6.83
C ARG A 163 -8.72 -2.72 -7.64
N VAL A 164 -8.50 -3.83 -6.94
CA VAL A 164 -8.18 -5.13 -7.53
C VAL A 164 -9.04 -6.24 -6.94
N LYS A 165 -9.20 -7.30 -7.72
CA LYS A 165 -9.83 -8.56 -7.33
C LYS A 165 -8.79 -9.67 -7.40
N LEU A 166 -8.83 -10.60 -6.45
CA LEU A 166 -7.97 -11.76 -6.46
C LEU A 166 -8.66 -12.86 -7.29
N VAL A 167 -8.02 -13.29 -8.39
CA VAL A 167 -8.59 -14.28 -9.31
C VAL A 167 -7.65 -15.46 -9.47
N LEU A 168 -8.23 -16.67 -9.58
CA LEU A 168 -7.48 -17.88 -9.86
C LEU A 168 -7.49 -18.11 -11.38
N GLN A 169 -6.32 -17.99 -12.02
CA GLN A 169 -6.14 -18.23 -13.46
C GLN A 169 -5.02 -19.24 -13.67
N ASP A 170 -5.25 -20.26 -14.50
CA ASP A 170 -4.29 -21.34 -14.79
C ASP A 170 -3.69 -22.00 -13.53
N GLY A 171 -4.51 -22.14 -12.48
CA GLY A 171 -4.13 -22.71 -11.19
C GLY A 171 -3.28 -21.80 -10.31
N GLN A 172 -3.11 -20.52 -10.66
CA GLN A 172 -2.33 -19.53 -9.91
C GLN A 172 -3.18 -18.31 -9.53
N TRP A 173 -3.01 -17.84 -8.31
CA TRP A 173 -3.65 -16.61 -7.84
C TRP A 173 -2.94 -15.39 -8.43
N GLN A 174 -3.71 -14.45 -8.94
CA GLN A 174 -3.20 -13.18 -9.47
C GLN A 174 -4.21 -12.04 -9.28
N LEU A 175 -3.71 -10.82 -9.33
CA LEU A 175 -4.53 -9.62 -9.21
C LEU A 175 -5.12 -9.23 -10.57
N GLN A 176 -6.42 -8.96 -10.59
CA GLN A 176 -7.11 -8.33 -11.70
C GLN A 176 -7.51 -6.91 -11.29
N ARG A 177 -7.17 -5.89 -12.10
CA ARG A 177 -7.61 -4.52 -11.82
C ARG A 177 -9.03 -4.26 -12.29
N TYR A 178 -9.75 -3.41 -11.57
CA TYR A 178 -10.98 -2.85 -12.09
C TYR A 178 -10.67 -1.95 -13.31
N PRO A 179 -11.42 -2.03 -14.42
CA PRO A 179 -11.09 -1.29 -15.63
C PRO A 179 -11.06 0.23 -15.44
N ASN A 180 -12.00 0.78 -14.66
CA ASN A 180 -12.15 2.22 -14.43
C ASN A 180 -11.71 2.62 -13.02
N GLN A 181 -10.47 3.09 -12.89
CA GLN A 181 -9.87 3.50 -11.61
C GLN A 181 -10.23 4.94 -11.18
N GLY A 182 -11.22 5.58 -11.81
CA GLY A 182 -11.67 6.93 -11.48
C GLY A 182 -12.13 7.08 -10.04
N SER A 183 -11.94 8.26 -9.44
CA SER A 183 -12.26 8.48 -8.02
C SER A 183 -13.77 8.52 -7.73
N GLY A 184 -14.61 8.88 -8.70
CA GLY A 184 -16.07 8.89 -8.53
C GLY A 184 -16.74 7.52 -8.67
N VAL A 185 -15.99 6.47 -8.99
CA VAL A 185 -16.55 5.17 -9.40
C VAL A 185 -16.64 4.23 -8.20
N LEU A 186 -17.57 4.50 -7.29
CA LEU A 186 -17.69 3.73 -6.04
C LEU A 186 -17.98 2.24 -6.26
N THR A 187 -18.60 1.89 -7.39
CA THR A 187 -18.79 0.48 -7.81
C THR A 187 -17.48 -0.29 -7.91
N SER A 188 -16.35 0.38 -8.17
CA SER A 188 -15.02 -0.25 -8.18
C SER A 188 -14.59 -0.73 -6.79
N CYS A 189 -15.02 -0.08 -5.71
CA CYS A 189 -14.75 -0.53 -4.34
C CYS A 189 -15.60 -1.75 -4.00
N ALA A 190 -16.89 -1.75 -4.34
CA ALA A 190 -17.77 -2.89 -4.09
C ALA A 190 -17.38 -4.14 -4.89
N TRP A 191 -16.75 -3.98 -6.06
CA TRP A 191 -16.25 -5.08 -6.86
C TRP A 191 -14.94 -5.68 -6.35
N ALA A 192 -14.11 -4.87 -5.69
CA ALA A 192 -12.74 -5.22 -5.33
C ALA A 192 -12.66 -6.07 -4.07
N ASP A 193 -11.68 -6.96 -4.02
CA ASP A 193 -11.32 -7.70 -2.80
C ASP A 193 -10.26 -6.94 -1.99
N GLY A 194 -9.61 -5.95 -2.61
CA GLY A 194 -8.61 -5.12 -1.94
C GLY A 194 -8.03 -4.00 -2.80
N LEU A 195 -7.03 -3.34 -2.23
CA LEU A 195 -6.24 -2.30 -2.88
C LEU A 195 -4.82 -2.83 -3.11
N VAL A 196 -4.30 -2.65 -4.33
CA VAL A 196 -2.85 -2.80 -4.57
C VAL A 196 -2.20 -1.44 -4.44
N ARG A 197 -1.11 -1.39 -3.67
CA ARG A 197 -0.25 -0.20 -3.52
C ARG A 197 0.85 -0.24 -4.57
N LEU A 198 0.93 0.80 -5.39
CA LEU A 198 2.03 1.05 -6.33
C LEU A 198 2.78 2.30 -5.89
N ALA A 199 4.10 2.20 -5.75
CA ALA A 199 4.93 3.36 -5.44
C ALA A 199 4.90 4.39 -6.58
N ALA A 200 5.19 5.65 -6.27
CA ALA A 200 5.25 6.72 -7.27
C ALA A 200 6.24 6.38 -8.39
N GLY A 201 5.80 6.50 -9.64
CA GLY A 201 6.59 6.17 -10.82
C GLY A 201 6.87 4.67 -11.00
N GLN A 202 6.35 3.80 -10.12
CA GLN A 202 6.54 2.36 -10.24
C GLN A 202 5.74 1.85 -11.43
N GLN A 203 6.46 1.57 -12.51
CA GLN A 203 5.93 0.70 -13.56
C GLN A 203 5.82 -0.71 -13.01
N GLN A 204 4.86 -1.49 -13.55
CA GLN A 204 4.72 -2.89 -13.20
C GLN A 204 6.10 -3.58 -13.35
N GLN A 205 6.61 -4.16 -12.26
CA GLN A 205 7.75 -5.06 -12.35
C GLN A 205 7.25 -6.31 -13.07
N ARG A 206 7.62 -6.44 -14.35
CA ARG A 206 7.38 -7.67 -15.10
C ARG A 206 8.20 -8.75 -14.42
N LEU A 207 7.56 -9.86 -14.00
CA LEU A 207 8.28 -11.06 -13.62
C LEU A 207 9.16 -11.47 -14.81
N LEU A 208 10.46 -11.21 -14.71
CA LEU A 208 11.39 -11.34 -15.84
C LEU A 208 11.66 -12.81 -16.17
N ALA A 209 11.68 -13.67 -15.15
CA ALA A 209 11.67 -15.11 -15.27
C ALA A 209 11.37 -15.77 -13.92
N GLU A 210 10.82 -16.97 -13.99
CA GLU A 210 10.84 -17.96 -12.92
C GLU A 210 12.00 -18.91 -13.21
N LEU A 211 12.87 -19.15 -12.23
CA LEU A 211 14.07 -19.97 -12.38
C LEU A 211 14.13 -20.98 -11.24
N ASP A 212 14.50 -22.22 -11.56
CA ASP A 212 14.87 -23.22 -10.56
C ASP A 212 16.27 -22.89 -10.02
N ALA A 213 16.38 -22.72 -8.70
CA ALA A 213 17.61 -22.41 -7.99
C ALA A 213 17.93 -23.50 -6.96
N GLU A 214 19.20 -23.90 -6.88
CA GLU A 214 19.68 -24.87 -5.90
C GLU A 214 20.45 -24.15 -4.76
N PRO A 215 20.49 -24.72 -3.54
CA PRO A 215 21.33 -24.19 -2.46
C PRO A 215 22.79 -24.02 -2.91
N GLY A 216 23.36 -22.82 -2.71
CA GLY A 216 24.73 -22.49 -3.12
C GLY A 216 24.87 -21.78 -4.47
N ASP A 217 23.79 -21.62 -5.24
CA ASP A 217 23.79 -20.76 -6.43
C ASP A 217 24.03 -19.29 -6.04
N LEU A 218 24.93 -18.59 -6.75
CA LEU A 218 25.28 -17.17 -6.56
C LEU A 218 24.14 -16.20 -6.95
N LEU A 219 22.99 -16.75 -7.35
CA LEU A 219 21.90 -16.05 -8.00
C LEU A 219 21.29 -14.95 -7.12
N LEU A 220 21.17 -15.19 -5.80
CA LEU A 220 20.62 -14.19 -4.86
C LEU A 220 21.51 -12.95 -4.81
N ASP A 221 22.82 -13.14 -4.75
CA ASP A 221 23.76 -12.05 -4.54
C ASP A 221 23.93 -11.22 -5.80
N VAL A 222 23.94 -11.88 -6.96
CA VAL A 222 23.94 -11.21 -8.26
C VAL A 222 22.66 -10.41 -8.46
N ALA A 223 21.50 -11.00 -8.15
CA ALA A 223 20.23 -10.27 -8.27
C ALA A 223 20.13 -9.12 -7.25
N ARG A 224 20.61 -9.31 -6.02
CA ARG A 224 20.65 -8.25 -5.00
C ARG A 224 21.59 -7.11 -5.38
N LEU A 225 22.79 -7.42 -5.87
CA LEU A 225 23.75 -6.42 -6.36
C LEU A 225 23.21 -5.66 -7.57
N ALA A 226 22.44 -6.33 -8.42
CA ALA A 226 21.80 -5.76 -9.60
C ALA A 226 20.43 -5.11 -9.31
N ASP A 227 19.98 -5.10 -8.04
CA ASP A 227 18.65 -4.66 -7.62
C ASP A 227 17.48 -5.29 -8.41
N VAL A 228 17.63 -6.58 -8.76
CA VAL A 228 16.64 -7.36 -9.50
C VAL A 228 15.76 -8.14 -8.52
N PRO A 229 14.43 -7.96 -8.54
CA PRO A 229 13.52 -8.73 -7.70
C PRO A 229 13.52 -10.21 -8.13
N LEU A 230 13.82 -11.11 -7.19
CA LEU A 230 13.74 -12.55 -7.39
C LEU A 230 12.49 -13.12 -6.72
N HIS A 231 11.74 -13.89 -7.48
CA HIS A 231 10.68 -14.77 -6.97
C HIS A 231 11.10 -16.21 -7.28
N TRP A 232 11.24 -17.06 -6.26
CA TRP A 232 11.63 -18.46 -6.45
C TRP A 232 10.70 -19.40 -5.67
N ARG A 233 10.57 -20.64 -6.14
CA ARG A 233 9.83 -21.71 -5.46
C ARG A 233 10.83 -22.68 -4.84
N CYS A 234 10.88 -22.75 -3.51
CA CYS A 234 11.84 -23.59 -2.78
C CYS A 234 11.35 -25.01 -2.46
N GLY A 235 10.22 -25.44 -3.02
CA GLY A 235 9.59 -26.71 -2.63
C GLY A 235 8.90 -26.70 -1.26
N GLN A 236 9.06 -25.64 -0.44
CA GLN A 236 8.34 -25.42 0.84
C GLN A 236 7.24 -24.33 0.71
N GLY A 237 6.92 -23.89 -0.51
CA GLY A 237 6.04 -22.78 -0.83
C GLY A 237 6.76 -21.57 -1.44
N THR A 238 6.02 -20.53 -1.82
CA THR A 238 6.58 -19.23 -2.25
C THR A 238 6.98 -18.42 -1.02
N CYS A 239 8.19 -18.60 -0.48
CA CYS A 239 8.74 -17.70 0.53
C CYS A 239 9.57 -16.60 -0.16
N GLY A 240 9.09 -15.36 -0.16
CA GLY A 240 9.75 -14.25 -0.84
C GLY A 240 10.86 -13.56 -0.04
N THR A 241 11.25 -14.04 1.16
CA THR A 241 11.82 -13.09 2.14
C THR A 241 12.70 -13.65 3.26
N CYS A 242 13.34 -14.82 3.13
CA CYS A 242 14.35 -15.22 4.11
C CYS A 242 15.64 -14.42 3.89
N LYS A 243 15.74 -13.21 4.45
CA LYS A 243 16.98 -12.43 4.50
C LYS A 243 17.90 -13.06 5.54
N VAL A 244 18.82 -13.93 5.14
CA VAL A 244 19.83 -14.50 6.05
C VAL A 244 21.20 -14.00 5.62
N ARG A 245 22.02 -13.54 6.57
CA ARG A 245 23.44 -13.23 6.33
C ARG A 245 24.27 -14.41 6.81
N ILE A 246 24.98 -15.04 5.88
CA ILE A 246 25.96 -16.09 6.17
C ILE A 246 27.34 -15.45 6.06
N SER A 247 28.10 -15.45 7.16
CA SER A 247 29.50 -15.01 7.18
C SER A 247 30.43 -16.20 7.33
N HIS A 248 31.37 -16.32 6.39
CA HIS A 248 32.48 -17.25 6.48
C HIS A 248 33.61 -16.60 7.27
N ALA A 249 34.26 -17.32 8.18
CA ALA A 249 35.36 -16.77 8.99
C ALA A 249 36.68 -16.60 8.20
N GLY A 250 36.78 -17.20 7.00
CA GLY A 250 37.94 -17.12 6.10
C GLY A 250 37.91 -15.94 5.10
N PRO A 251 39.04 -15.66 4.42
CA PRO A 251 39.12 -14.61 3.40
C PRO A 251 38.15 -14.87 2.24
N ALA A 252 37.58 -13.80 1.66
CA ALA A 252 36.63 -13.90 0.57
C ALA A 252 37.23 -14.65 -0.63
N GLN A 253 36.53 -15.66 -1.12
CA GLN A 253 36.93 -16.40 -2.30
C GLN A 253 36.43 -15.70 -3.56
N ALA A 254 37.28 -15.73 -4.60
CA ALA A 254 36.97 -15.28 -5.94
C ALA A 254 36.13 -16.35 -6.64
N VAL A 255 34.93 -16.03 -7.11
CA VAL A 255 34.06 -16.98 -7.82
C VAL A 255 33.67 -16.42 -9.19
N ARG A 256 33.66 -17.29 -10.21
CA ARG A 256 33.23 -16.94 -11.56
C ARG A 256 31.71 -17.03 -11.69
N PRO A 257 31.03 -15.99 -12.21
CA PRO A 257 29.59 -16.05 -12.49
C PRO A 257 29.27 -17.16 -13.51
N GLY A 258 28.35 -18.04 -13.17
CA GLY A 258 27.84 -19.07 -14.05
C GLY A 258 26.90 -18.52 -15.12
N ARG A 259 26.37 -19.41 -15.97
CA ARG A 259 25.45 -19.04 -17.05
C ARG A 259 24.15 -18.40 -16.52
N LYS A 260 23.66 -18.86 -15.37
CA LYS A 260 22.42 -18.36 -14.76
C LYS A 260 22.58 -16.91 -14.31
N GLU A 261 23.68 -16.60 -13.63
CA GLU A 261 24.04 -15.26 -13.14
C GLU A 261 24.22 -14.26 -14.28
N ARG A 262 24.94 -14.67 -15.34
CA ARG A 262 25.11 -13.85 -16.54
C ARG A 262 23.77 -13.55 -17.21
N ASN A 263 22.84 -14.50 -17.26
CA ASN A 263 21.52 -14.25 -17.82
C ASN A 263 20.70 -13.24 -16.99
N VAL A 264 20.85 -13.22 -15.66
CA VAL A 264 20.22 -12.22 -14.80
C VAL A 264 20.77 -10.83 -15.09
N LEU A 265 22.10 -10.68 -15.14
CA LEU A 265 22.76 -9.41 -15.45
C LEU A 265 22.38 -8.88 -16.84
N LEU A 266 22.29 -9.76 -17.84
CA LEU A 266 21.88 -9.41 -19.21
C LEU A 266 20.45 -8.89 -19.25
N ARG A 267 19.53 -9.57 -18.54
CA ARG A 267 18.12 -9.17 -18.48
C ARG A 267 17.90 -7.89 -17.69
N ALA A 268 18.76 -7.61 -16.72
CA ALA A 268 18.82 -6.34 -16.01
C ALA A 268 19.42 -5.20 -16.84
N GLY A 269 19.94 -5.48 -18.05
CA GLY A 269 20.57 -4.48 -18.92
C GLY A 269 21.93 -3.99 -18.42
N LEU A 270 22.54 -4.70 -17.45
CA LEU A 270 23.83 -4.34 -16.87
C LEU A 270 25.01 -4.85 -17.69
N ILE A 271 24.76 -5.83 -18.57
CA ILE A 271 25.72 -6.39 -19.52
C ILE A 271 25.03 -6.64 -20.86
N THR A 272 25.82 -6.80 -21.91
CA THR A 272 25.39 -7.04 -23.28
C THR A 272 25.44 -8.52 -23.66
N GLN A 273 24.78 -8.90 -24.76
CA GLN A 273 24.88 -10.28 -25.27
C GLN A 273 26.31 -10.67 -25.64
N ALA A 274 27.11 -9.71 -26.13
CA ALA A 274 28.51 -9.94 -26.46
C ALA A 274 29.32 -10.28 -25.20
N GLU A 275 29.05 -9.60 -24.07
CA GLU A 275 29.69 -9.89 -22.80
C GLU A 275 29.26 -11.27 -22.27
N VAL A 276 27.97 -11.63 -22.34
CA VAL A 276 27.50 -12.99 -21.96
C VAL A 276 28.21 -14.11 -22.73
N ALA A 277 28.52 -13.86 -24.00
CA ALA A 277 29.23 -14.79 -24.87
C ALA A 277 30.76 -14.79 -24.66
N ALA A 278 31.31 -13.87 -23.87
CA ALA A 278 32.75 -13.81 -23.60
C ALA A 278 33.21 -15.03 -22.77
N GLU A 279 34.33 -15.63 -23.19
CA GLU A 279 34.94 -16.78 -22.50
C GLU A 279 35.62 -16.39 -21.17
N SER A 280 36.00 -15.12 -21.00
CA SER A 280 36.64 -14.60 -19.79
C SER A 280 35.72 -13.65 -19.02
N TRP A 281 35.57 -13.90 -17.72
CA TRP A 281 34.74 -13.11 -16.82
C TRP A 281 35.53 -12.70 -15.58
N PRO A 282 35.35 -11.48 -15.05
CA PRO A 282 35.98 -11.08 -13.81
C PRO A 282 35.43 -11.90 -12.64
N ASP A 283 36.32 -12.28 -11.72
CA ASP A 283 35.90 -12.96 -10.50
C ASP A 283 35.18 -11.97 -9.58
N VAL A 284 34.10 -12.42 -8.95
CA VAL A 284 33.36 -11.65 -7.94
C VAL A 284 33.65 -12.18 -6.55
N SER A 285 33.70 -11.28 -5.56
CA SER A 285 33.91 -11.63 -4.15
C SER A 285 32.66 -12.29 -3.57
N SER A 286 32.77 -13.56 -3.15
CA SER A 286 31.63 -14.37 -2.68
C SER A 286 31.39 -14.27 -1.17
N ALA A 287 31.16 -13.06 -0.66
CA ALA A 287 30.94 -12.84 0.78
C ALA A 287 29.51 -13.18 1.27
N TRP A 288 28.63 -13.66 0.38
CA TRP A 288 27.21 -13.84 0.64
C TRP A 288 26.72 -15.13 -0.04
N ARG A 289 25.73 -15.82 0.56
CA ARG A 289 25.05 -17.01 0.02
C ARG A 289 23.60 -17.10 0.50
N LEU A 290 22.74 -17.74 -0.30
CA LEU A 290 21.31 -17.96 -0.05
C LEU A 290 21.11 -19.01 1.07
N ALA A 291 20.20 -18.75 2.01
CA ALA A 291 19.75 -19.75 2.97
C ALA A 291 18.33 -20.26 2.61
N CYS A 292 18.26 -21.49 2.11
CA CYS A 292 17.03 -22.29 2.14
C CYS A 292 17.24 -23.81 2.24
N HIS A 293 18.49 -24.29 2.33
CA HIS A 293 18.89 -25.56 2.94
C HIS A 293 20.39 -25.45 3.26
N LEU A 294 20.79 -25.62 4.54
CA LEU A 294 22.19 -25.55 4.95
C LEU A 294 22.78 -26.97 4.90
N GLU A 295 23.64 -27.26 3.93
CA GLU A 295 24.56 -28.39 4.02
C GLU A 295 25.89 -27.88 4.57
N VAL A 296 26.25 -28.38 5.76
CA VAL A 296 27.34 -27.86 6.57
C VAL A 296 28.63 -28.62 6.24
N GLY A 297 29.61 -27.92 5.67
CA GLY A 297 30.98 -28.41 5.55
C GLY A 297 31.74 -28.38 6.89
N THR A 298 33.00 -28.79 6.91
CA THR A 298 33.82 -28.88 8.14
C THR A 298 34.46 -27.55 8.58
N GLU A 299 34.15 -26.43 7.94
CA GLU A 299 34.72 -25.11 8.25
C GLU A 299 33.80 -24.30 9.18
N ASP A 300 34.36 -23.34 9.93
CA ASP A 300 33.62 -22.52 10.89
C ASP A 300 32.82 -21.40 10.20
N TRP A 301 31.53 -21.29 10.52
CA TRP A 301 30.63 -20.26 9.99
C TRP A 301 29.69 -19.70 11.06
N SER A 302 29.11 -18.53 10.77
CA SER A 302 28.08 -17.89 11.59
C SER A 302 26.89 -17.44 10.73
N VAL A 303 25.68 -17.61 11.26
CA VAL A 303 24.41 -17.19 10.65
C VAL A 303 23.81 -16.09 11.51
N LEU A 304 23.44 -14.97 10.88
CA LEU A 304 22.78 -13.84 11.52
C LEU A 304 21.41 -13.60 10.88
N CYS A 305 20.38 -13.53 11.72
CA CYS A 305 19.01 -13.22 11.33
C CYS A 305 18.74 -11.71 11.48
N PRO A 306 17.88 -11.08 10.66
CA PRO A 306 17.71 -9.62 10.62
C PRO A 306 17.04 -8.97 11.85
N GLN A 307 16.75 -9.74 12.90
CA GLN A 307 16.18 -9.22 14.14
C GLN A 307 17.18 -9.18 15.31
N ASP A 308 18.44 -9.53 15.08
CA ASP A 308 19.55 -9.40 16.04
C ASP A 308 20.65 -8.47 15.51
#